data_AF-A0A442EXV1-F1
#
_entry.id   AF-A0A442EXV1-F1
#
_cell.length_a   1.000
_cell.length_b   1.000
_cell.length_c   1.000
_cell.angle_alpha   90.00
_cell.angle_beta   90.00
_cell.angle_gamma   90.00
#
_symmetry.space_group_name_H-M   'P 1'
#
loop_
_entity.id
_entity.type
_entity.pdbx_description
1 polymer ?
#
loop_
_entity_poly.entity_id
_entity_poly.type
_entity_poly.pdbx_seq_one_letter_code
_entity_poly.pdbx_strand_id
1 'polypeptide(L)' 'MEPGTEVRTWLAPAKINLALHVTGRRDDGYHLIDSLAVFTRFGDRLEIEPAEQDEFSVSGRYAAGLPLDDGNLV' A
#
# COMPACT_ATOMS: atom_id res chain seq x y z
N MET A 1 -14.78 -11.44 -30.77
CA MET A 1 -14.83 -11.48 -29.30
C MET A 1 -13.61 -10.72 -28.82
N GLU A 2 -13.84 -9.77 -27.92
CA GLU A 2 -13.16 -8.49 -27.69
C GLU A 2 -11.65 -8.57 -27.33
N PRO A 3 -10.88 -7.49 -27.61
CA PRO A 3 -9.43 -7.46 -27.42
C PRO A 3 -9.03 -7.43 -25.93
N GLY A 4 -8.41 -8.52 -25.47
CA GLY A 4 -7.39 -8.56 -24.41
C GLY A 4 -7.76 -8.02 -23.03
N THR A 5 -8.35 -8.88 -22.19
CA THR A 5 -8.32 -8.74 -20.73
C THR A 5 -6.87 -8.87 -20.26
N GLU A 6 -6.15 -7.75 -20.20
CA GLU A 6 -4.73 -7.75 -19.81
C GLU A 6 -4.61 -7.53 -18.30
N VAL A 7 -4.10 -8.55 -17.60
CA VAL A 7 -3.60 -8.40 -16.23
C VAL A 7 -2.43 -7.43 -16.25
N ARG A 8 -2.52 -6.38 -15.43
CA ARG A 8 -1.43 -5.41 -15.29
C ARG A 8 -0.75 -5.62 -13.95
N THR A 9 0.57 -5.62 -14.00
CA THR A 9 1.41 -5.79 -12.81
C THR A 9 2.15 -4.48 -12.50
N TRP A 10 2.06 -4.03 -11.25
CA TRP A 10 2.85 -2.92 -10.73
C TRP A 10 3.67 -3.36 -9.53
N LEU A 11 4.75 -2.62 -9.28
CA LEU A 11 5.50 -2.71 -8.04
C LEU A 11 5.09 -1.55 -7.14
N ALA A 12 4.86 -1.86 -5.86
CA ALA A 12 4.62 -0.90 -4.79
C ALA A 12 5.82 -0.93 -3.84
N PRO A 13 6.86 -0.09 -4.08
CA PRO A 13 8.07 -0.12 -3.28
C PRO A 13 7.80 0.24 -1.82
N ALA A 14 8.37 -0.54 -0.90
CA ALA A 14 8.34 -0.23 0.51
C ALA A 14 9.16 1.05 0.79
N LYS A 15 8.69 1.88 1.71
CA LYS A 15 9.38 3.09 2.17
C LYS A 15 10.10 2.87 3.49
N ILE A 16 11.25 3.51 3.66
CA ILE A 16 11.94 3.67 4.94
C ILE A 16 12.04 5.16 5.25
N ASN A 17 11.66 5.56 6.46
CA ASN A 17 11.95 6.89 6.97
C ASN A 17 13.34 6.85 7.61
N LEU A 18 14.34 7.40 6.93
CA LEU A 18 15.72 7.48 7.43
C LEU A 18 15.83 8.53 8.56
N ALA A 19 15.00 9.56 8.49
CA ALA A 19 14.77 10.48 9.59
C ALA A 19 13.27 10.77 9.73
N LEU A 20 12.82 10.90 10.97
CA LEU A 20 11.47 11.31 11.32
C LEU A 20 11.57 12.18 12.56
N HIS A 21 11.12 13.42 12.43
CA HIS A 21 11.11 14.39 13.52
C HIS A 21 9.69 14.91 13.69
N VAL A 22 9.12 14.67 14.87
CA VAL A 22 7.83 15.21 15.26
C VAL A 22 8.05 16.63 15.77
N THR A 23 7.50 17.61 15.04
CA THR A 23 7.73 19.05 15.30
C THR A 23 6.61 19.70 16.11
N GLY A 24 5.48 19.03 16.27
CA GLY A 24 4.35 19.53 17.04
C GLY A 24 3.12 18.63 16.96
N ARG A 25 2.06 19.04 17.64
CA ARG A 25 0.75 18.37 17.61
C ARG A 25 -0.31 19.37 17.13
N ARG A 26 -1.15 18.91 16.21
CA ARG A 26 -2.29 19.63 15.63
C ARG A 26 -3.51 19.49 16.54
N ASP A 27 -4.46 20.41 16.39
CA ASP A 27 -5.71 20.41 17.16
C ASP A 27 -6.64 19.23 16.83
N ASP A 28 -6.46 18.59 15.67
CA ASP A 28 -7.16 17.36 15.26
C ASP A 28 -6.53 16.08 15.84
N GLY A 29 -5.52 16.21 16.71
CA GLY A 29 -4.88 15.10 17.39
C GLY A 29 -3.70 14.47 16.65
N TYR A 30 -3.44 14.84 15.39
CA TYR A 30 -2.28 14.37 14.62
C TYR A 30 -1.00 15.17 14.92
N HIS A 31 0.15 14.68 14.45
CA HIS A 31 1.45 15.33 14.63
C HIS A 31 1.91 16.04 13.36
N LEU A 32 2.61 17.16 13.54
CA LEU A 32 3.45 17.75 12.50
C LEU A 32 4.74 16.93 12.41
N ILE A 33 5.13 16.53 11.20
CA ILE A 33 6.26 15.65 10.95
C ILE A 33 7.13 16.22 9.85
N ASP A 34 8.42 16.38 10.14
CA ASP A 34 9.47 16.47 9.13
C ASP A 34 10.05 15.07 8.92
N SER A 35 10.18 14.62 7.67
CA SER A 35 10.72 13.28 7.38
C SER A 35 11.62 13.26 6.16
N LEU A 36 12.68 12.45 6.22
CA LEU A 36 13.47 12.03 5.08
C LEU A 36 13.12 10.57 4.77
N ALA A 37 12.38 10.36 3.69
CA ALA A 37 11.95 9.04 3.25
C ALA A 37 12.69 8.62 1.99
N VAL A 38 12.96 7.33 1.87
CA VAL A 38 13.46 6.68 0.66
C VAL A 38 12.64 5.45 0.33
N PHE A 39 12.48 5.18 -0.96
CA PHE A 39 11.91 3.93 -1.43
C PHE A 39 13.00 2.87 -1.55
N THR A 40 12.69 1.65 -1.11
CA THR A 40 13.58 0.51 -1.30
C THR A 40 13.35 -0.11 -2.67
N ARG A 41 14.25 -0.99 -3.10
CA ARG A 41 14.00 -1.85 -4.28
C ARG A 41 13.02 -3.00 -3.99
N PHE A 42 12.66 -3.20 -2.73
CA PHE A 42 11.71 -4.22 -2.28
C PHE A 42 10.34 -3.59 -2.13
N GLY A 43 9.31 -4.42 -2.19
CA GLY A 43 7.93 -3.96 -2.11
C GLY A 43 6.97 -5.06 -2.51
N ASP A 44 5.70 -4.70 -2.54
CA ASP A 44 4.65 -5.61 -2.95
C ASP A 44 4.47 -5.58 -4.46
N ARG A 45 3.93 -6.67 -5.00
CA ARG A 45 3.51 -6.77 -6.39
C ARG A 45 1.99 -6.68 -6.41
N LEU A 46 1.47 -5.72 -7.18
CA LEU A 46 0.04 -5.54 -7.38
C LEU A 46 -0.30 -6.10 -8.76
N GLU A 47 -1.25 -7.04 -8.81
CA GLU A 47 -1.83 -7.55 -10.04
C GLU A 47 -3.28 -7.07 -10.09
N ILE A 48 -3.66 -6.42 -11.19
CA ILE A 48 -5.01 -5.88 -11.37
C ILE A 48 -5.50 -6.30 -12.76
N GLU A 49 -6.70 -6.83 -12.80
CA GLU A 49 -7.39 -7.22 -14.03
C GLU A 49 -8.86 -6.78 -13.97
N PRO A 50 -9.52 -6.58 -15.13
CA PRO A 50 -10.97 -6.39 -15.18
C PRO A 50 -11.70 -7.58 -14.55
N ALA A 51 -12.64 -7.30 -13.65
CA ALA A 51 -13.49 -8.29 -13.00
C ALA A 51 -14.97 -7.86 -13.08
N GLU A 52 -15.90 -8.82 -12.97
CA GLU A 52 -17.34 -8.53 -12.92
C GLU A 52 -17.75 -7.84 -11.61
N GLN A 53 -16.96 -8.03 -10.55
CA GLN A 53 -17.12 -7.44 -9.23
C GLN A 53 -15.75 -7.23 -8.59
N ASP A 54 -15.66 -6.30 -7.64
CA ASP A 54 -14.42 -6.05 -6.90
C ASP A 54 -14.08 -7.26 -6.03
N GLU A 55 -12.82 -7.70 -6.12
CA GLU A 55 -12.24 -8.73 -5.27
C GLU A 55 -10.84 -8.31 -4.83
N PHE A 56 -10.50 -8.61 -3.59
CA PHE A 56 -9.18 -8.34 -3.04
C PHE A 56 -8.63 -9.60 -2.39
N SER A 57 -7.43 -10.00 -2.81
CA SER A 57 -6.70 -11.11 -2.22
C SER A 57 -5.27 -10.69 -1.95
N VAL A 58 -4.69 -11.28 -0.90
CA VAL A 58 -3.29 -11.06 -0.51
C VAL A 58 -2.64 -12.43 -0.33
N SER A 59 -1.39 -12.54 -0.76
CA SER A 59 -0.60 -13.77 -0.63
C SER A 59 0.78 -13.48 -0.06
N GLY A 60 1.51 -14.54 0.29
CA GLY A 60 2.86 -14.46 0.83
C GLY A 60 2.94 -14.56 2.34
N ARG A 61 4.16 -14.41 2.86
CA ARG A 61 4.54 -14.75 4.25
C ARG A 61 3.72 -14.05 5.35
N TYR A 62 3.11 -12.91 5.05
CA TYR A 62 2.38 -12.08 6.03
C TYR A 62 0.87 -12.00 5.75
N ALA A 63 0.37 -12.65 4.71
CA ALA A 63 -1.03 -12.51 4.28
C ALA A 63 -2.03 -12.87 5.38
N ALA A 64 -1.74 -13.91 6.18
CA ALA A 64 -2.62 -14.36 7.25
C ALA A 64 -2.85 -13.32 8.37
N GLY A 65 -1.99 -12.30 8.48
CA GLY A 65 -2.11 -11.24 9.48
C GLY A 65 -2.74 -9.95 8.97
N LEU A 66 -3.18 -9.90 7.71
CA LEU A 66 -3.72 -8.70 7.08
C LEU A 66 -5.25 -8.78 6.97
N PRO A 67 -5.99 -7.80 7.49
CA PRO A 67 -7.42 -7.70 7.22
C PRO A 67 -7.63 -7.43 5.71
N LEU A 68 -8.60 -8.14 5.12
CA LEU A 68 -9.00 -7.98 3.72
C LEU A 68 -10.27 -7.13 3.57
N ASP A 69 -10.79 -6.62 4.69
CA ASP A 69 -11.94 -5.73 4.75
C ASP A 69 -11.50 -4.25 4.79
N ASP A 70 -12.49 -3.37 4.88
CA ASP A 70 -12.29 -1.91 4.91
C ASP A 70 -11.53 -1.41 6.14
N GLY A 71 -11.25 -2.28 7.12
CA GLY A 71 -10.44 -1.96 8.30
C GLY A 71 -8.94 -1.84 8.02
N ASN A 72 -8.50 -2.15 6.79
CA ASN A 72 -7.10 -2.02 6.37
C ASN A 72 -6.72 -0.62 5.84
N LEU A 73 -7.66 0.33 5.82
CA LEU A 73 -7.39 1.72 5.44
C LEU A 73 -7.02 2.51 6.70
N VAL A 74 -5.78 3.00 6.75
CA VAL A 74 -5.26 3.91 7.78
C VAL A 74 -5.89 5.29 7.67
#